data_AF-A0A7C2Q367-F1
#
_entry.id   AF-A0A7C2Q367-F1
#
_cell.length_a   1.000
_cell.length_b   1.000
_cell.length_c   1.000
_cell.angle_alpha   90.00
_cell.angle_beta   90.00
_cell.angle_gamma   90.00
#
_symmetry.space_group_name_H-M   'P 1'
#
loop_
_entity.id
_entity.type
_entity.pdbx_description
1 polymer ?
#
loop_
_entity_poly.entity_id
_entity_poly.type
_entity_poly.pdbx_seq_one_letter_code
_entity_poly.pdbx_strand_id
1 'polypeptide(L)'
;MPQGTKGGNVDVNERVGGRMRSGRVERVDEKLFREAVRRALSQPRLAFYSPVASCVLNYWKSAVPRFSISEFLAKVVEREIARAWPRLYERAERELRKKSGGRR
;
A
#
# COMPACT_ATOMS: atom_id res chain seq x y z
N MET A 1 -5.77 25.55 44.85
CA MET A 1 -5.54 25.67 43.39
C MET A 1 -6.04 24.40 42.71
N PRO A 2 -7.19 24.38 42.02
CA PRO A 2 -7.55 23.24 41.17
C PRO A 2 -7.95 23.69 39.75
N GLN A 3 -7.23 23.24 38.72
CA GLN A 3 -7.70 23.09 37.33
C GLN A 3 -6.71 22.06 36.74
N GLY A 4 -7.05 20.84 36.29
CA GLY A 4 -8.19 20.46 35.48
C GLY A 4 -7.67 20.08 34.08
N THR A 5 -7.04 18.91 33.92
CA THR A 5 -6.61 18.39 32.60
C THR A 5 -7.80 17.72 31.91
N LYS A 6 -8.56 18.50 31.12
CA LYS A 6 -9.55 17.93 30.20
C LYS A 6 -8.82 17.38 28.98
N GLY A 7 -8.83 16.04 28.86
CA GLY A 7 -8.50 15.32 27.65
C GLY A 7 -9.40 15.80 26.51
N GLY A 8 -8.77 16.30 25.44
CA GLY A 8 -9.43 16.62 24.19
C GLY A 8 -9.83 15.34 23.48
N ASN A 9 -11.13 15.15 23.37
CA ASN A 9 -11.81 14.09 22.62
C ASN A 9 -11.41 14.19 21.14
N VAL A 10 -10.79 13.14 20.60
CA VAL A 10 -10.43 13.09 19.17
C VAL A 10 -11.67 12.64 18.42
N ASP A 11 -12.22 13.57 17.64
CA ASP A 11 -13.37 13.38 16.76
C ASP A 11 -13.08 12.23 15.78
N VAL A 12 -13.63 11.06 16.10
CA VAL A 12 -13.61 9.90 15.22
C VAL A 12 -14.88 9.99 14.39
N ASN A 13 -14.84 10.57 13.18
CA ASN A 13 -15.75 10.06 12.18
C ASN A 13 -15.39 10.23 10.70
N GLU A 14 -15.57 9.11 10.01
CA GLU A 14 -16.04 8.93 8.63
C GLU A 14 -15.59 9.92 7.57
N ARG A 15 -14.84 9.40 6.57
CA ARG A 15 -15.13 9.55 5.12
C ARG A 15 -13.94 9.12 4.25
N VAL A 16 -13.48 7.86 4.33
CA VAL A 16 -12.78 7.28 3.17
C VAL A 16 -13.17 5.83 2.94
N GLY A 17 -14.45 5.51 3.16
CA GLY A 17 -15.11 4.40 2.48
C GLY A 17 -15.51 4.83 1.07
N GLY A 18 -14.54 5.28 0.26
CA GLY A 18 -14.76 5.58 -1.14
C GLY A 18 -15.13 4.29 -1.83
N ARG A 19 -16.43 4.08 -2.05
CA ARG A 19 -17.00 2.97 -2.82
C ARG A 19 -16.28 2.96 -4.18
N MET A 20 -15.23 2.14 -4.28
CA MET A 20 -14.35 2.11 -5.43
C MET A 20 -15.20 1.58 -6.58
N ARG A 21 -15.69 2.50 -7.41
CA ARG A 21 -16.52 2.16 -8.57
C ARG A 21 -15.66 1.24 -9.43
N SER A 22 -15.98 -0.06 -9.37
CA SER A 22 -15.61 -1.04 -10.37
C SER A 22 -16.31 -0.63 -11.66
N GLY A 23 -15.75 0.40 -12.30
CA GLY A 23 -16.28 1.06 -13.47
C GLY A 23 -15.19 1.02 -14.52
N ARG A 24 -15.19 -0.04 -15.33
CA ARG A 24 -14.72 -0.06 -16.72
C ARG A 24 -13.47 0.80 -17.00
N VAL A 25 -12.29 0.28 -16.66
CA VAL A 25 -11.05 0.72 -17.33
C VAL A 25 -10.64 -0.41 -18.27
N GLU A 26 -11.33 -0.51 -19.40
CA GLU A 26 -11.11 -1.57 -20.40
C GLU A 26 -9.75 -1.44 -21.10
N ARG A 27 -9.14 -0.24 -21.05
CA ARG A 27 -7.81 0.04 -21.59
C ARG A 27 -6.98 0.83 -20.58
N VAL A 28 -5.80 0.31 -20.26
CA VAL A 28 -4.80 1.01 -19.44
C VAL A 28 -4.34 2.24 -20.22
N ASP A 29 -4.50 3.42 -19.63
CA ASP A 29 -3.98 4.66 -20.21
C ASP A 29 -2.45 4.63 -20.26
N GLU A 30 -1.90 4.80 -21.45
CA GLU A 30 -0.46 4.68 -21.70
C GLU A 30 0.36 5.79 -21.04
N LYS A 31 -0.15 7.02 -21.05
CA LYS A 31 0.57 8.17 -20.48
C LYS A 31 0.63 8.03 -18.96
N LEU A 32 -0.51 7.70 -18.33
CA LEU A 32 -0.58 7.48 -16.89
C LEU A 32 0.27 6.28 -16.45
N PHE A 33 0.24 5.19 -17.21
CA PHE A 33 1.05 4.01 -16.91
C PHE A 33 2.55 4.31 -16.95
N ARG A 34 3.01 5.04 -17.96
CA ARG A 34 4.43 5.40 -18.08
C ARG A 34 4.90 6.26 -16.92
N GLU A 35 4.06 7.21 -16.47
CA GLU A 35 4.37 8.02 -15.30
C GLU A 35 4.41 7.18 -14.02
N ALA A 36 3.45 6.27 -13.85
CA ALA A 36 3.44 5.34 -12.71
C ALA A 36 4.72 4.50 -12.66
N VAL A 37 5.21 3.99 -13.79
CA VAL A 37 6.49 3.25 -13.87
C VAL A 37 7.67 4.12 -13.43
N ARG A 38 7.74 5.39 -13.87
CA ARG A 38 8.81 6.29 -13.43
C ARG A 38 8.78 6.51 -11.92
N ARG A 39 7.60 6.77 -11.36
CA ARG A 39 7.41 6.96 -9.91
C ARG A 39 7.77 5.72 -9.12
N ALA A 40 7.40 4.53 -9.60
CA ALA A 40 7.78 3.26 -8.97
C ALA A 40 9.30 3.05 -8.92
N LEU A 41 10.02 3.47 -9.98
CA LEU A 41 11.48 3.38 -10.01
C LEU A 41 12.17 4.42 -9.11
N SER A 42 11.59 5.62 -8.96
CA SER A 42 12.17 6.67 -8.10
C SER A 42 11.80 6.52 -6.63
N GLN A 43 10.61 6.03 -6.32
CA GLN A 43 10.05 5.88 -4.97
C GLN A 43 9.32 4.54 -4.84
N PRO A 44 10.07 3.44 -4.66
CA PRO A 44 9.48 2.10 -4.56
C PRO A 44 8.80 1.84 -3.21
N ARG A 45 9.10 2.64 -2.18
CA ARG A 45 8.59 2.44 -0.82
C ARG A 45 7.22 3.08 -0.65
N LEU A 46 6.20 2.26 -0.43
CA LEU A 46 4.87 2.68 -0.01
C LEU A 46 4.83 2.76 1.52
N ALA A 47 4.55 3.94 2.06
CA ALA A 47 4.26 4.13 3.48
C ALA A 47 2.75 4.25 3.67
N PHE A 48 2.20 3.49 4.61
CA PHE A 48 0.79 3.55 5.00
C PHE A 48 0.71 3.73 6.51
N TYR A 49 -0.16 4.62 6.97
CA TYR A 49 -0.39 4.84 8.39
C TYR A 49 -1.68 4.13 8.79
N SER A 50 -1.57 3.11 9.64
CA SER A 50 -2.70 2.44 10.27
C SER A 50 -2.32 2.02 11.70
N PRO A 51 -2.88 2.66 12.73
CA PRO A 51 -2.62 2.30 14.12
C PRO A 51 -2.97 0.84 14.43
N VAL A 52 -4.08 0.34 13.86
CA VAL A 52 -4.54 -1.04 14.05
C VAL A 52 -3.58 -2.03 13.42
N ALA A 53 -3.20 -1.83 12.15
CA ALA A 53 -2.26 -2.71 11.48
C ALA A 53 -0.88 -2.66 12.16
N SER A 54 -0.44 -1.47 12.60
CA SER A 54 0.80 -1.32 13.38
C SER A 54 0.77 -2.14 14.66
N CYS A 55 -0.31 -2.08 15.43
CA CYS A 55 -0.47 -2.89 16.65
C CYS A 55 -0.35 -4.39 16.35
N VAL A 56 -1.14 -4.90 15.40
CA VAL A 56 -1.15 -6.33 15.04
C VAL A 56 0.21 -6.79 14.50
N LEU A 57 0.82 -6.02 13.60
CA LEU A 57 2.08 -6.42 12.96
C LEU A 57 3.26 -6.35 13.94
N ASN A 58 3.25 -5.40 14.88
CA ASN A 58 4.25 -5.37 15.95
C ASN A 58 4.07 -6.53 16.93
N TYR A 59 2.82 -6.92 17.26
CA TYR A 59 2.57 -8.13 18.03
C TYR A 59 3.16 -9.37 17.34
N TRP A 60 2.88 -9.56 16.05
CA TRP A 60 3.43 -10.68 15.28
C TRP A 60 4.95 -10.68 15.20
N LYS A 61 5.57 -9.50 15.07
CA LYS A 61 7.03 -9.35 15.10
C LYS A 61 7.63 -9.80 16.42
N SER A 62 6.95 -9.56 17.53
CA SER A 62 7.39 -10.01 18.86
C SER A 62 7.08 -11.48 19.12
N ALA A 63 5.98 -12.01 18.57
CA ALA A 63 5.51 -13.37 18.82
C ALA A 63 6.18 -14.43 17.93
N VAL A 64 6.61 -14.06 16.71
CA VAL A 64 7.15 -15.02 15.73
C VAL A 64 8.62 -14.72 15.41
N PRO A 65 9.55 -15.67 15.67
CA PRO A 65 10.94 -15.51 15.32
C PRO A 65 11.13 -15.22 13.83
N ARG A 66 11.99 -14.23 13.53
CA ARG A 66 12.37 -13.83 12.17
C ARG A 66 11.21 -13.26 11.33
N PHE A 67 10.08 -12.91 11.94
CA PHE A 67 8.99 -12.27 11.22
C PHE A 67 9.39 -10.88 10.70
N SER A 68 9.24 -10.70 9.38
CA SER A 68 9.48 -9.42 8.71
C SER A 68 8.15 -8.76 8.36
N ILE A 69 7.82 -7.68 9.07
CA ILE A 69 6.63 -6.86 8.80
C ILE A 69 6.62 -6.41 7.34
N SER A 70 7.75 -5.94 6.82
CA SER A 70 7.88 -5.43 5.46
C SER A 70 7.64 -6.52 4.41
N GLU A 71 8.16 -7.73 4.65
CA GLU A 71 7.96 -8.86 3.73
C GLU A 71 6.51 -9.35 3.75
N PHE A 72 5.93 -9.47 4.94
CA PHE A 72 4.51 -9.83 5.09
C PHE A 72 3.62 -8.83 4.37
N LEU A 73 3.85 -7.54 4.60
CA LEU A 73 3.07 -6.48 3.97
C LEU A 73 3.22 -6.49 2.45
N ALA A 74 4.44 -6.65 1.93
CA ALA A 74 4.67 -6.74 0.49
C ALA A 74 3.82 -7.86 -0.12
N LYS A 75 3.82 -9.06 0.48
CA LYS A 75 3.00 -10.19 0.02
C LYS A 75 1.51 -9.89 0.04
N VAL A 76 1.01 -9.27 1.12
CA VAL A 76 -0.41 -8.91 1.23
C VAL A 76 -0.79 -7.87 0.17
N VAL A 77 -0.02 -6.79 0.06
CA VAL A 77 -0.30 -5.70 -0.87
C VAL A 77 -0.23 -6.18 -2.32
N GLU A 78 0.82 -6.92 -2.70
CA GLU A 78 0.93 -7.45 -4.06
C GLU A 78 -0.23 -8.38 -4.42
N ARG A 79 -0.62 -9.28 -3.49
CA ARG A 79 -1.77 -10.16 -3.68
C ARG A 79 -3.06 -9.38 -3.90
N GLU A 80 -3.35 -8.38 -3.09
CA GLU A 80 -4.58 -7.61 -3.19
C GLU A 80 -4.60 -6.69 -4.43
N ILE A 81 -3.46 -6.10 -4.81
CA ILE A 81 -3.34 -5.33 -6.06
C ILE A 81 -3.55 -6.22 -7.29
N ALA A 82 -2.93 -7.42 -7.32
CA ALA A 82 -3.09 -8.36 -8.42
C ALA A 82 -4.55 -8.82 -8.60
N ARG A 83 -5.28 -8.99 -7.48
CA ARG A 83 -6.71 -9.32 -7.48
C ARG A 83 -7.58 -8.17 -7.99
N ALA A 84 -7.30 -6.94 -7.54
CA ALA A 84 -8.10 -5.77 -7.89
C ALA A 84 -7.87 -5.31 -9.34
N TRP A 85 -6.64 -5.40 -9.86
CA TRP A 85 -6.28 -4.95 -11.20
C TRP A 85 -5.34 -5.93 -11.94
N PRO A 86 -5.80 -7.12 -12.32
CA PRO A 86 -4.94 -8.18 -12.88
C PRO A 86 -4.18 -7.74 -14.14
N ARG A 87 -4.88 -7.13 -15.12
CA ARG A 87 -4.26 -6.66 -16.38
C ARG A 87 -3.21 -5.57 -16.16
N LEU A 88 -3.43 -4.69 -15.18
CA LEU A 88 -2.48 -3.61 -14.84
C LEU A 88 -1.26 -4.20 -14.12
N TYR A 89 -1.49 -5.15 -13.22
CA TYR A 89 -0.43 -5.85 -12.48
C TYR A 89 0.50 -6.64 -13.41
N GLU A 90 -0.05 -7.47 -14.31
CA GLU A 90 0.75 -8.21 -15.30
C GLU A 90 1.60 -7.29 -16.18
N ARG A 91 1.01 -6.15 -16.58
CA ARG A 91 1.70 -5.15 -17.37
C ARG A 91 2.83 -4.48 -16.58
N ALA A 92 2.59 -4.11 -15.33
CA ALA A 92 3.58 -3.54 -14.44
C ALA A 92 4.73 -4.51 -14.17
N GLU A 93 4.42 -5.78 -13.88
CA GLU A 93 5.43 -6.81 -13.61
C GLU A 93 6.37 -7.00 -14.82
N ARG A 94 5.80 -7.12 -16.02
CA ARG A 94 6.57 -7.26 -17.26
C ARG A 94 7.50 -6.08 -17.51
N GLU A 95 7.01 -4.86 -17.33
CA GLU A 95 7.78 -3.65 -17.63
C GLU A 95 8.83 -3.34 -16.56
N LEU A 96 8.54 -3.61 -15.29
CA LEU A 96 9.50 -3.45 -14.20
C LEU A 96 10.60 -4.49 -14.30
N ARG A 97 10.29 -5.78 -14.57
CA ARG A 97 11.29 -6.84 -14.79
C ARG A 97 12.30 -6.49 -15.89
N LYS A 98 11.81 -5.97 -17.02
CA LYS A 98 12.68 -5.52 -18.13
C LYS A 98 13.64 -4.41 -17.71
N LYS A 99 13.20 -3.47 -16.87
CA LYS A 99 13.98 -2.29 -16.46
C LYS A 99 14.89 -2.55 -15.27
N SER A 100 14.53 -3.47 -14.37
CA SER A 100 15.38 -3.87 -13.24
C SER A 100 16.44 -4.90 -13.61
N GLY A 101 16.23 -5.70 -14.67
CA GLY A 101 17.21 -6.66 -15.19
C GLY A 101 18.38 -6.05 -15.98
N GLY A 102 18.28 -4.78 -16.39
CA GLY A 102 19.34 -4.05 -17.12
C GLY A 102 20.38 -3.35 -16.24
N ARG A 103 20.30 -3.49 -14.90
CA ARG A 103 21.34 -3.05 -13.95
C ARG A 103 22.04 -4.28 -13.36
N ARG A 104 22.69 -5.06 -14.19
CA ARG A 104 23.74 -6.01 -13.80
C ARG A 104 24.98 -5.73 -14.62
#